data_AF-A5KTL5-F1
#
_entry.id   AF-A5KTL5-F1
#
_cell.length_a   1.000
_cell.length_b   1.000
_cell.length_c   1.000
_cell.angle_alpha   90.00
_cell.angle_beta   90.00
_cell.angle_gamma   90.00
#
_symmetry.space_group_name_H-M   'P 1'
#
loop_
_entity.id
_entity.type
_entity.pdbx_description
1 polymer ?
#
loop_
_entity_poly.entity_id
_entity_poly.type
_entity_poly.pdbx_seq_one_letter_code
_entity_poly.pdbx_strand_id
1 'polypeptide(L)'
;MSVIHIELNRLLVGAEKLCTSRNSSLPVELGKSLFEECEGGVMFSQAHYLLDSSHSDYTNDIASVTFDEPSACWLITVPLEEDAQADTVAWGPYPYLP
;
A
#
# COMPACT_ATOMS: atom_id res chain seq x y z
N MET A 1 -6.11 10.65 -23.71
CA MET A 1 -5.39 10.66 -22.43
C MET A 1 -6.08 11.62 -21.45
N SER A 2 -7.03 11.14 -20.62
CA SER A 2 -7.68 12.02 -19.63
C SER A 2 -8.32 11.23 -18.47
N VAL A 3 -8.97 10.10 -18.73
CA VAL A 3 -9.74 9.38 -17.70
C VAL A 3 -8.86 8.66 -16.68
N ILE A 4 -7.83 7.93 -17.13
CA ILE A 4 -6.95 7.14 -16.25
C ILE A 4 -6.20 8.04 -15.25
N HIS A 5 -5.79 9.24 -15.68
CA HIS A 5 -5.10 10.19 -14.81
C HIS A 5 -6.03 10.76 -13.73
N ILE A 6 -7.31 10.97 -14.05
CA ILE A 6 -8.32 11.43 -13.08
C ILE A 6 -8.57 10.34 -12.03
N GLU A 7 -8.71 9.09 -12.46
CA GLU A 7 -8.93 7.96 -11.55
C GLU A 7 -7.71 7.70 -10.66
N LEU A 8 -6.49 7.80 -11.19
CA LEU A 8 -5.26 7.71 -10.41
C LEU A 8 -5.16 8.83 -9.37
N ASN A 9 -5.48 10.08 -9.74
CA ASN A 9 -5.47 11.18 -8.79
C ASN A 9 -6.50 10.97 -7.65
N ARG A 10 -7.70 10.47 -7.99
CA ARG A 10 -8.72 10.10 -7.00
C ARG A 10 -8.23 9.00 -6.07
N LEU A 11 -7.51 8.00 -6.59
CA LEU A 11 -6.90 6.93 -5.81
C LEU A 11 -5.87 7.50 -4.82
N LEU A 12 -4.96 8.37 -5.26
CA LEU A 12 -3.95 8.99 -4.40
C LEU A 12 -4.57 9.84 -3.28
N VAL A 13 -5.58 10.65 -3.60
CA VAL A 13 -6.33 11.41 -2.57
C VAL A 13 -7.05 10.47 -1.59
N GLY A 14 -7.54 9.33 -2.07
CA GLY A 14 -8.10 8.28 -1.22
C GLY A 14 -7.06 7.66 -0.29
N ALA A 15 -5.88 7.35 -0.81
CA ALA A 15 -4.75 6.79 -0.07
C ALA A 15 -4.28 7.74 1.04
N GLU A 16 -4.14 9.04 0.73
CA GLU A 16 -3.77 10.07 1.70
C GLU A 16 -4.78 10.16 2.85
N LYS A 17 -6.08 10.22 2.53
CA LYS A 17 -7.14 10.27 3.53
C LYS A 17 -7.17 9.02 4.41
N LEU A 18 -7.02 7.84 3.80
CA LEU A 18 -6.97 6.57 4.51
C LEU A 18 -5.81 6.53 5.51
N CYS A 19 -4.60 6.85 5.05
CA CYS A 19 -3.40 6.85 5.88
C CYS A 19 -3.51 7.88 7.00
N THR A 20 -3.96 9.10 6.70
CA THR A 20 -4.18 10.16 7.69
C THR A 20 -5.18 9.73 8.76
N SER A 21 -6.32 9.15 8.35
CA SER A 21 -7.35 8.68 9.26
C SER A 21 -6.82 7.58 10.19
N ARG A 22 -6.11 6.58 9.64
CA ARG A 22 -5.52 5.50 10.45
C ARG A 22 -4.45 6.03 11.40
N ASN A 23 -3.58 6.91 10.92
CA ASN A 23 -2.44 7.40 11.68
C ASN A 23 -2.82 8.36 12.81
N SER A 24 -3.95 9.05 12.71
CA SER A 24 -4.45 9.96 13.76
C SER A 24 -4.96 9.25 15.01
N SER A 25 -5.44 8.01 14.87
CA SER A 25 -6.06 7.23 15.95
C SER A 25 -5.18 6.12 16.51
N LEU A 26 -4.03 5.86 15.87
CA LEU A 26 -3.14 4.77 16.26
C LEU A 26 -1.86 5.29 16.91
N PRO A 27 -1.44 4.81 18.10
CA PRO A 27 -0.13 5.06 18.66
C PRO A 27 1.00 4.67 17.69
N VAL A 28 2.13 5.38 17.76
CA VAL A 28 3.29 5.15 16.88
C VAL A 28 3.88 3.74 17.05
N GLU A 29 3.83 3.19 18.26
CA GLU A 29 4.28 1.82 18.59
C GLU A 29 3.54 0.72 17.82
N LEU A 30 2.31 0.99 17.37
CA LEU A 30 1.51 0.04 16.58
C LEU A 30 1.76 0.16 15.06
N GLY A 31 2.72 1.01 14.69
CA GLY A 31 3.12 1.32 13.33
C GLY A 31 2.19 2.31 12.62
N LYS A 32 2.74 3.06 11.67
CA LYS A 32 1.98 4.03 10.85
C LYS A 32 1.76 3.48 9.45
N SER A 33 0.62 3.82 8.85
CA SER A 33 0.39 3.57 7.43
C SER A 33 1.07 4.62 6.58
N LEU A 34 1.74 4.17 5.54
CA LEU A 34 2.33 4.98 4.50
C LEU A 34 1.71 4.59 3.15
N PHE A 35 1.87 5.49 2.18
CA PHE A 35 1.54 5.23 0.79
C PHE A 35 2.56 5.91 -0.12
N GLU A 36 2.81 5.32 -1.29
CA GLU A 36 3.69 5.85 -2.33
C GLU A 36 3.07 5.61 -3.71
N GLU A 37 3.14 6.60 -4.60
CA GLU A 37 2.69 6.43 -5.98
C GLU A 37 3.62 5.46 -6.72
N CYS A 38 3.04 4.50 -7.43
CA CYS A 38 3.79 3.55 -8.26
C CYS A 38 3.25 3.54 -9.70
N GLU A 39 3.87 2.77 -10.58
CA GLU A 39 3.51 2.74 -12.01
C GLU A 39 2.04 2.31 -12.19
N GLY A 40 1.18 3.30 -12.51
CA GLY A 40 -0.25 3.07 -12.71
C GLY A 40 -1.04 2.82 -11.43
N GLY A 41 -0.54 3.22 -10.25
CA GLY A 41 -1.16 2.84 -8.99
C GLY A 41 -0.58 3.50 -7.73
N VAL A 42 -0.85 2.85 -6.60
CA VAL A 42 -0.32 3.22 -5.28
C VAL A 42 0.10 1.97 -4.52
N MET A 43 1.24 2.04 -3.84
CA MET A 43 1.72 1.04 -2.90
C MET A 43 1.45 1.50 -1.48
N PHE A 44 0.92 0.60 -0.66
CA PHE A 44 0.70 0.82 0.76
C PHE A 44 1.70 0.02 1.57
N SER A 45 2.21 0.66 2.61
CA SER A 45 3.17 0.04 3.51
C SER A 45 2.91 0.41 4.97
N GLN A 46 3.45 -0.39 5.87
CA GLN A 46 3.40 -0.19 7.31
C GLN A 46 4.80 0.13 7.82
N ALA A 47 4.97 1.34 8.35
CA ALA A 47 6.19 1.77 9.01
C ALA A 47 6.15 1.40 10.50
N HIS A 48 7.24 0.78 10.97
CA HIS A 48 7.46 0.45 12.36
C HIS A 48 8.46 1.44 12.97
N TYR A 49 8.24 1.81 14.22
CA TYR A 49 9.07 2.78 14.94
C TYR A 49 9.54 2.15 16.23
N LEU A 50 10.77 2.51 16.63
CA LEU A 50 11.22 2.30 17.99
C LEU A 50 10.67 3.42 18.88
N LEU A 51 10.48 3.10 20.17
CA LEU A 51 9.74 3.92 21.15
C LEU A 51 10.20 5.38 21.25
N ASP A 52 11.47 5.64 20.98
CA ASP A 52 12.13 6.95 21.06
C ASP A 52 12.60 7.50 19.71
N SER A 53 12.32 6.80 18.61
CA SER A 53 12.81 7.17 17.30
C SER A 53 11.85 8.11 16.57
N SER A 54 12.39 9.22 16.10
CA SER A 54 11.70 10.13 15.16
C SER A 54 11.61 9.56 13.74
N HIS A 55 12.37 8.50 13.45
CA HIS A 55 12.42 7.84 12.14
C HIS A 55 11.89 6.41 12.25
N SER A 56 11.27 5.92 11.17
CA SER A 56 10.88 4.52 11.06
C SER A 56 12.12 3.63 11.08
N ASP A 57 12.04 2.52 11.82
CA ASP A 57 13.06 1.48 11.88
C ASP A 57 13.08 0.67 10.58
N TYR A 58 11.90 0.18 10.18
CA TYR A 58 11.70 -0.48 8.90
C TYR A 58 10.25 -0.29 8.41
N THR A 59 10.04 -0.62 7.15
CA THR A 59 8.74 -0.53 6.48
C THR A 59 8.45 -1.86 5.79
N ASN A 60 7.23 -2.36 5.95
CA ASN A 60 6.75 -3.55 5.26
C ASN A 60 5.69 -3.16 4.25
N ASP A 61 5.85 -3.57 2.99
CA ASP A 61 4.80 -3.41 2.00
C ASP A 61 3.64 -4.34 2.32
N ILE A 62 2.41 -3.84 2.29
CA ILE A 62 1.22 -4.58 2.75
C ILE A 62 0.19 -4.78 1.63
N ALA A 63 0.13 -3.87 0.66
CA ALA A 63 -0.79 -3.97 -0.47
C ALA A 63 -0.33 -3.05 -1.60
N SER A 64 -0.68 -3.38 -2.83
CA SER A 64 -0.61 -2.45 -3.96
C SER A 64 -1.93 -2.42 -4.71
N VAL A 65 -2.28 -1.25 -5.22
CA VAL A 65 -3.48 -1.03 -6.04
C VAL A 65 -3.03 -0.46 -7.38
N THR A 66 -3.14 -1.24 -8.44
CA THR A 66 -2.66 -0.89 -9.78
C THR A 66 -3.75 -1.07 -10.81
N PHE A 67 -3.76 -0.23 -11.84
CA PHE A 67 -4.69 -0.38 -12.94
C PHE A 67 -4.17 -1.41 -13.96
N ASP A 68 -4.95 -2.46 -14.19
CA ASP A 68 -4.67 -3.45 -15.24
C ASP A 68 -5.29 -2.99 -16.56
N GLU A 69 -4.45 -2.49 -17.47
CA GLU A 69 -4.91 -2.04 -18.79
C GLU A 69 -5.59 -3.14 -19.62
N PRO A 70 -5.10 -4.41 -19.66
CA PRO A 70 -5.72 -5.49 -20.41
C PRO A 70 -7.17 -5.78 -19.98
N SER A 71 -7.43 -5.83 -18.67
CA SER A 71 -8.76 -6.11 -18.11
C SER A 71 -9.58 -4.85 -17.85
N ALA A 72 -8.98 -3.67 -18.06
CA ALA A 72 -9.55 -2.36 -17.77
C ALA A 72 -10.13 -2.23 -16.36
N CYS A 73 -9.46 -2.81 -15.36
CA CYS A 73 -9.92 -2.85 -13.98
C CYS A 73 -8.79 -2.56 -12.99
N TRP A 74 -9.15 -2.17 -11.77
CA TRP A 74 -8.20 -2.00 -10.68
C TRP A 74 -7.94 -3.36 -10.01
N LEU A 75 -6.67 -3.73 -9.90
CA LEU A 75 -6.23 -4.91 -9.19
C LEU A 75 -5.68 -4.50 -7.82
N ILE A 76 -6.02 -5.28 -6.80
CA ILE A 76 -5.42 -5.18 -5.48
C ILE A 76 -4.57 -6.42 -5.30
N THR A 77 -3.28 -6.24 -5.03
CA THR A 77 -2.37 -7.34 -4.70
C THR A 77 -1.81 -7.16 -3.29
N VAL A 78 -1.51 -8.27 -2.66
CA VAL A 78 -0.91 -8.36 -1.33
C VAL A 78 0.29 -9.30 -1.36
N PRO A 79 1.27 -9.12 -0.46
CA PRO A 79 2.32 -10.10 -0.27
C PRO A 79 1.70 -11.46 0.06
N LEU A 80 2.14 -12.50 -0.65
CA LEU A 80 1.85 -13.87 -0.28
C LEU A 80 2.80 -14.26 0.85
N GLU A 81 2.27 -14.91 1.89
CA GLU A 81 3.09 -15.53 2.93
C GLU A 81 3.81 -16.75 2.33
N GLU A 82 4.91 -16.53 1.61
CA GLU A 82 5.84 -17.59 1.19
C GLU A 82 7.10 -17.60 2.04
N ASP A 83 7.65 -18.80 2.26
CA ASP A 83 8.72 -19.14 3.19
C ASP A 83 9.81 -18.07 3.35
N ALA A 84 10.22 -17.86 4.61
CA ALA A 84 11.28 -16.93 5.04
C ALA A 84 12.69 -17.21 4.46
N GLN A 85 12.81 -18.03 3.42
CA GLN A 85 14.03 -18.35 2.69
C GLN A 85 14.06 -17.81 1.25
N ALA A 86 12.98 -17.21 0.73
CA ALA A 86 13.01 -16.57 -0.58
C ALA A 86 13.50 -15.12 -0.47
N ASP A 87 14.53 -14.74 -1.24
CA ASP A 87 15.03 -13.35 -1.34
C ASP A 87 14.02 -12.40 -2.01
N THR A 88 12.91 -12.92 -2.53
CA THR A 88 11.87 -12.16 -3.24
C THR A 88 10.50 -12.43 -2.66
N VAL A 89 9.81 -11.35 -2.27
CA VAL A 89 8.41 -11.40 -1.82
C VAL A 89 7.51 -11.71 -3.02
N ALA A 90 6.79 -12.83 -2.97
CA ALA A 90 5.76 -13.14 -3.94
C ALA A 90 4.52 -12.25 -3.70
N TRP A 91 3.92 -11.74 -4.77
CA TRP A 91 2.71 -10.93 -4.72
C TRP A 91 1.55 -11.66 -5.40
N GLY A 92 0.36 -11.59 -4.81
CA GLY A 92 -0.83 -12.24 -5.33
C GLY A 92 -2.09 -11.38 -5.16
N PRO A 93 -3.19 -11.71 -5.85
CA PRO A 93 -4.43 -10.94 -5.76
C PRO A 93 -5.00 -10.99 -4.34
N TYR A 94 -5.64 -9.90 -3.92
CA TYR A 94 -6.30 -9.84 -2.63
C TYR A 94 -7.45 -10.86 -2.57
N PRO A 95 -7.39 -11.85 -1.65
CA PRO A 95 -8.23 -13.04 -1.72
C PRO A 95 -9.72 -12.80 -1.40
N TYR A 96 -10.05 -11.63 -0.85
CA TYR A 96 -11.42 -11.26 -0.47
C TYR A 96 -12.06 -10.24 -1.41
N LEU A 97 -11.37 -9.86 -2.50
CA LEU A 97 -12.00 -9.12 -3.58
C LEU A 97 -12.79 -10.12 -4.46
N PRO A 98 -14.09 -9.86 -4.75
CA PRO A 98 -14.89 -10.69 -5.64
C PRO A 98 -14.44 -10.61 -7.11
#